data_AF-A0A9Q1C7V5-F1
#
_entry.id   AF-A0A9Q1C7V5-F1
#
_cell.length_a   1.000
_cell.length_b   1.000
_cell.length_c   1.000
_cell.angle_alpha   90.00
_cell.angle_beta   90.00
_cell.angle_gamma   90.00
#
_symmetry.space_group_name_H-M   'P 1'
#
loop_
_entity.id
_entity.type
_entity.pdbx_description
1 polymer ?
#
loop_
_entity_poly.entity_id
_entity_poly.type
_entity_poly.pdbx_seq_one_letter_code
_entity_poly.pdbx_strand_id
1 'polypeptide(L)'
;MDSVIRFMKDMKEYQGTLWAPCFSADSMAICINITKYYNLTENNFVLGYPSHLQTVQTFWRSRGLRGRISTGFYLVNVAISQCRELNLYGFWPFLQDVDETVKDIPYHYFDKAKYSFDKNHSIHDMHYEFSVLVQLHLLGVLKIHVGGCNH
;
A
#
# COMPACT_ATOMS: atom_id res chain seq x y z
N MET A 1 22.63 -7.37 -15.56
CA MET A 1 23.20 -6.01 -15.58
C MET A 1 22.14 -5.00 -16.04
N ASP A 2 21.42 -5.29 -17.13
CA ASP A 2 20.37 -4.42 -17.70
C ASP A 2 19.22 -4.07 -16.74
N SER A 3 18.77 -5.02 -15.91
CA SER A 3 17.71 -4.78 -14.92
C SER A 3 18.12 -3.79 -13.84
N VAL A 4 19.38 -3.83 -13.41
CA VAL A 4 19.94 -2.91 -12.40
C VAL A 4 20.10 -1.52 -13.00
N ILE A 5 20.60 -1.40 -14.22
CA ILE A 5 20.74 -0.11 -14.91
C ILE A 5 19.37 0.55 -15.10
N ARG A 6 18.35 -0.23 -15.47
CA ARG A 6 16.97 0.27 -15.59
C ARG A 6 16.44 0.78 -14.24
N PHE A 7 16.57 -0.04 -13.19
CA PHE A 7 16.19 0.37 -11.83
C PHE A 7 16.88 1.67 -11.41
N MET A 8 18.19 1.81 -11.65
CA MET A 8 18.93 3.04 -11.33
C MET A 8 18.40 4.25 -12.10
N LYS A 9 18.05 4.08 -13.38
CA LYS A 9 17.48 5.13 -14.21
C LYS A 9 16.12 5.57 -13.65
N ASP A 10 15.25 4.62 -13.35
CA ASP A 10 13.91 4.88 -12.82
C ASP A 10 13.99 5.59 -11.45
N MET A 11 14.94 5.17 -10.60
CA MET A 11 15.12 5.80 -9.28
C MET A 11 15.63 7.25 -9.35
N LYS A 12 16.27 7.69 -10.44
CA LYS A 12 16.73 9.09 -10.59
C LYS A 12 15.59 10.09 -10.73
N GLU A 13 14.40 9.64 -11.11
CA GLU A 13 13.21 10.51 -11.24
C GLU A 13 12.67 10.94 -9.88
N TYR A 14 13.04 10.22 -8.82
CA TYR A 14 12.56 10.46 -7.47
C TYR A 14 13.70 11.03 -6.62
N GLN A 15 13.40 12.06 -5.82
CA GLN A 15 14.26 12.54 -4.74
C GLN A 15 13.54 12.22 -3.42
N GLY A 16 14.04 11.26 -2.64
CA GLY A 16 13.40 10.90 -1.38
C GLY A 16 13.75 9.52 -0.83
N THR A 17 12.80 8.93 -0.10
CA THR A 17 12.98 7.64 0.58
C THR A 17 12.30 6.51 -0.18
N LEU A 18 13.04 5.46 -0.49
CA LEU A 18 12.51 4.17 -0.91
C LEU A 18 12.36 3.27 0.32
N TRP A 19 11.12 3.09 0.77
CA TRP A 19 10.80 2.19 1.88
C TRP A 19 10.55 0.77 1.38
N ALA A 20 11.17 -0.23 2.02
CA ALA A 20 11.07 -1.63 1.60
C ALA A 20 10.76 -2.58 2.77
N PRO A 21 9.66 -3.36 2.72
CA PRO A 21 9.30 -4.33 3.76
C PRO A 21 10.06 -5.65 3.58
N CYS A 22 11.39 -5.60 3.62
CA CYS A 22 12.29 -6.70 3.25
C CYS A 22 12.15 -7.98 4.08
N PHE A 23 11.62 -7.84 5.29
CA PHE A 23 11.40 -8.94 6.23
C PHE A 23 9.97 -9.49 6.18
N SER A 24 9.21 -9.12 5.15
CA SER A 24 7.84 -9.56 4.95
C SER A 24 7.77 -10.48 3.72
N ALA A 25 7.27 -11.71 3.89
CA ALA A 25 7.19 -12.74 2.84
C ALA A 25 8.50 -12.93 2.03
N ASP A 26 8.40 -13.25 0.73
CA ASP A 26 9.52 -13.63 -0.16
C ASP A 26 10.36 -12.44 -0.67
N SER A 27 10.21 -11.26 -0.09
CA SER A 27 10.88 -10.02 -0.55
C SER A 27 12.35 -9.91 -0.12
N MET A 28 12.84 -10.79 0.76
CA MET A 28 14.20 -10.73 1.30
C MET A 28 15.27 -10.81 0.22
N ALA A 29 15.16 -11.76 -0.72
CA ALA A 29 16.14 -11.96 -1.78
C ALA A 29 16.25 -10.73 -2.70
N ILE A 30 15.11 -10.10 -3.00
CA ILE A 30 15.03 -8.87 -3.79
C ILE A 30 15.74 -7.74 -3.04
N CYS A 31 15.45 -7.56 -1.75
CA CYS A 31 16.08 -6.52 -0.95
C CYS A 31 17.59 -6.68 -0.85
N ILE A 32 18.09 -7.89 -0.60
CA ILE A 32 19.54 -8.17 -0.59
C ILE A 32 20.16 -7.76 -1.93
N ASN A 33 19.48 -8.07 -3.04
CA ASN A 33 19.96 -7.69 -4.36
C ASN A 33 19.99 -6.17 -4.55
N ILE A 34 18.94 -5.44 -4.12
CA ILE A 34 18.88 -3.98 -4.18
C ILE A 34 19.98 -3.34 -3.33
N THR A 35 20.18 -3.82 -2.09
CA THR A 35 21.20 -3.27 -1.18
C THR A 35 22.62 -3.34 -1.72
N LYS A 36 22.92 -4.31 -2.60
CA LYS A 36 24.23 -4.40 -3.27
C LYS A 36 24.53 -3.23 -4.20
N TYR A 37 23.49 -2.64 -4.78
CA TYR A 37 23.62 -1.58 -5.78
C TYR A 37 23.18 -0.21 -5.25
N TYR A 38 22.49 -0.15 -4.11
CA TYR A 38 21.83 1.08 -3.65
C TYR A 38 22.77 2.26 -3.37
N ASN A 39 24.04 2.01 -3.05
CA ASN A 39 25.06 3.07 -2.91
C ASN A 39 25.28 3.89 -4.21
N LEU A 40 24.62 3.54 -5.30
CA LEU A 40 24.66 4.23 -6.59
C LEU A 40 23.43 5.12 -6.86
N THR A 41 22.44 5.15 -5.95
CA THR A 41 21.28 6.05 -6.05
C THR A 41 21.39 7.22 -5.08
N GLU A 42 20.83 8.38 -5.44
CA GLU A 42 20.79 9.58 -4.59
C GLU A 42 19.67 9.55 -3.53
N ASN A 43 18.83 8.50 -3.53
CA ASN A 43 17.72 8.33 -2.61
C ASN A 43 18.13 7.64 -1.30
N ASN A 44 17.26 7.67 -0.28
CA ASN A 44 17.45 6.94 0.98
C ASN A 44 16.72 5.59 0.96
N PHE A 45 17.43 4.46 1.17
CA PHE A 45 16.78 3.14 1.27
C PHE A 45 16.48 2.84 2.72
N VAL A 46 15.20 2.72 3.05
CA VAL A 46 14.77 2.46 4.42
C VAL A 46 14.13 1.08 4.50
N LEU A 47 14.73 0.22 5.31
CA LEU A 47 14.17 -1.09 5.62
C LEU A 47 13.03 -0.94 6.62
N GLY A 48 11.87 -1.50 6.29
CA GLY A 48 10.75 -1.59 7.23
C GLY A 48 11.13 -2.45 8.43
N TYR A 49 10.86 -1.94 9.63
CA TYR A 49 11.16 -2.65 10.87
C TYR A 49 10.20 -3.85 11.05
N PRO A 50 10.69 -5.11 11.02
CA PRO A 50 9.83 -6.30 11.01
C PRO A 50 8.93 -6.40 12.22
N SER A 51 9.45 -6.08 13.41
CA SER A 51 8.69 -6.18 14.65
C SER A 51 7.53 -5.18 14.66
N HIS A 52 7.70 -3.98 14.10
CA HIS A 52 6.58 -3.03 13.98
C HIS A 52 5.47 -3.57 13.08
N LEU A 53 5.82 -4.13 11.92
CA LEU A 53 4.83 -4.78 11.04
C LEU A 53 4.09 -5.92 11.76
N GLN A 54 4.81 -6.75 12.53
CA GLN A 54 4.23 -7.84 13.30
C GLN A 54 3.31 -7.34 14.42
N THR A 55 3.68 -6.25 15.10
CA THR A 55 2.86 -5.63 16.14
C THR A 55 1.57 -5.08 15.55
N VAL A 56 1.63 -4.35 14.44
CA VAL A 56 0.44 -3.83 13.74
C VAL A 56 -0.45 -4.99 13.25
N GLN A 57 0.13 -6.02 12.66
CA GLN A 57 -0.59 -7.22 12.24
C GLN A 57 -1.33 -7.91 13.40
N THR A 58 -0.66 -8.04 14.55
CA THR A 58 -1.24 -8.66 15.75
C THR A 58 -2.36 -7.80 16.34
N PHE A 59 -2.16 -6.48 16.39
CA PHE A 59 -3.16 -5.53 16.87
C PHE A 59 -4.48 -5.66 16.10
N TRP A 60 -4.42 -5.74 14.76
CA TRP A 60 -5.63 -5.87 13.94
C TRP A 60 -6.22 -7.28 13.94
N ARG A 61 -5.39 -8.33 14.03
CA ARG A 61 -5.89 -9.71 14.21
C ARG A 61 -6.73 -9.85 15.47
N SER A 62 -6.30 -9.22 16.57
CA SER A 62 -7.07 -9.21 17.83
C SER A 62 -8.43 -8.49 17.71
N ARG A 63 -8.66 -7.74 16.62
CA ARG A 63 -9.89 -7.00 16.32
C ARG A 63 -10.70 -7.60 15.17
N GLY A 64 -10.34 -8.81 14.73
CA GLY A 64 -11.09 -9.55 13.72
C GLY A 64 -10.52 -9.52 12.31
N LEU A 65 -9.38 -8.87 12.06
CA LEU A 65 -8.71 -8.96 10.76
C LEU A 65 -8.36 -10.41 10.45
N ARG A 66 -8.82 -10.91 9.30
CA ARG A 66 -8.44 -12.22 8.77
C ARG A 66 -7.34 -12.05 7.71
N GLY A 67 -6.47 -13.05 7.60
CA GLY A 67 -5.35 -13.01 6.65
C GLY A 67 -4.21 -12.08 7.07
N ARG A 68 -3.53 -11.52 6.06
CA ARG A 68 -2.39 -10.63 6.19
C ARG A 68 -2.82 -9.19 5.95
N ILE A 69 -2.27 -8.25 6.71
CA ILE A 69 -2.46 -6.82 6.47
C ILE A 69 -1.91 -6.40 5.10
N SER A 70 -2.65 -5.57 4.37
CA SER A 70 -2.15 -4.97 3.12
C SER A 70 -1.07 -3.92 3.39
N THR A 71 -0.22 -3.66 2.38
CA THR A 71 0.76 -2.57 2.47
C THR A 71 0.08 -1.22 2.71
N GLY A 72 -1.04 -0.96 2.04
CA GLY A 72 -1.80 0.27 2.19
C GLY A 72 -2.29 0.47 3.63
N PHE A 73 -2.93 -0.54 4.22
CA PHE A 73 -3.46 -0.44 5.58
C PHE A 73 -2.34 -0.34 6.63
N TYR A 74 -1.20 -1.02 6.44
CA TYR A 74 -0.03 -0.83 7.28
C TYR A 74 0.50 0.61 7.23
N LEU A 75 0.64 1.20 6.03
CA LEU A 75 1.11 2.58 5.88
C LEU A 75 0.14 3.60 6.48
N VAL A 76 -1.18 3.35 6.44
CA VAL A 76 -2.16 4.18 7.16
C VAL A 76 -1.89 4.17 8.67
N ASN A 77 -1.60 3.01 9.27
CA ASN A 77 -1.29 2.92 10.69
C ASN A 77 -0.01 3.69 11.06
N VAL A 78 1.02 3.64 10.21
CA VAL A 78 2.24 4.44 10.38
C VAL A 78 1.89 5.93 10.29
N ALA A 79 1.16 6.35 9.25
CA ALA A 79 0.81 7.74 9.01
C ALA A 79 -0.04 8.34 10.14
N ILE A 80 -1.02 7.60 10.69
CA ILE A 80 -1.82 8.05 11.85
C ILE A 80 -0.92 8.40 13.05
N SER A 81 0.20 7.70 13.24
CA SER A 81 1.11 7.97 14.35
C SER A 81 2.06 9.15 14.13
N GLN A 82 2.20 9.63 12.88
CA GLN A 82 3.21 10.63 12.49
C GLN A 82 2.64 11.91 11.88
N CYS A 83 1.46 11.84 11.27
CA CYS A 83 0.85 12.93 10.53
C CYS A 83 -0.25 13.60 11.37
N ARG A 84 -0.33 14.93 11.30
CA ARG A 84 -1.41 15.70 11.94
C ARG A 84 -2.75 15.50 11.21
N GLU A 85 -2.70 15.38 9.90
CA GLU A 85 -3.86 15.20 9.04
C GLU A 85 -3.52 14.13 8.00
N LEU A 86 -4.49 13.25 7.70
CA LEU A 86 -4.30 12.15 6.77
C LEU A 86 -5.43 12.11 5.75
N ASN A 87 -5.07 12.23 4.47
CA ASN A 87 -5.96 12.16 3.33
C ASN A 87 -5.62 10.91 2.51
N LEU A 88 -6.58 10.01 2.34
CA LEU A 88 -6.42 8.73 1.66
C LEU A 88 -7.03 8.78 0.26
N TYR A 89 -6.25 8.35 -0.73
CA TYR A 89 -6.64 8.26 -2.14
C TYR A 89 -6.37 6.85 -2.67
N GLY A 90 -7.21 6.37 -3.57
CA GLY A 90 -7.06 5.03 -4.18
C GLY A 90 -7.40 3.85 -3.24
N PHE A 91 -7.97 4.13 -2.07
CA PHE A 91 -8.49 3.10 -1.16
C PHE A 91 -9.94 2.77 -1.56
N TRP A 92 -10.10 1.83 -2.49
CA TRP A 92 -11.40 1.38 -2.95
C TRP A 92 -11.31 -0.08 -3.41
N PRO A 93 -11.66 -1.07 -2.57
CA PRO A 93 -11.45 -2.48 -2.86
C PRO A 93 -12.60 -3.11 -3.68
N PHE A 94 -13.37 -2.31 -4.42
CA PHE A 94 -14.53 -2.77 -5.16
C PHE A 94 -14.31 -2.61 -6.66
N LEU A 95 -14.96 -3.47 -7.45
CA LEU A 95 -14.90 -3.42 -8.92
C LEU A 95 -16.02 -2.58 -9.53
N GLN A 96 -16.81 -1.91 -8.71
CA GLN A 96 -17.88 -1.01 -9.12
C GLN A 96 -17.45 0.40 -8.71
N ASP A 97 -17.77 1.37 -9.54
CA ASP A 97 -17.53 2.78 -9.18
C ASP A 97 -18.43 3.22 -8.03
N VAL A 98 -18.04 4.30 -7.35
CA VAL A 98 -18.71 4.87 -6.17
C VAL A 98 -20.18 5.20 -6.44
N ASP A 99 -20.47 5.75 -7.63
CA ASP A 99 -21.82 6.12 -8.04
C ASP A 99 -22.59 4.95 -8.69
N GLU A 100 -22.00 3.76 -8.74
CA GLU A 100 -22.53 2.54 -9.40
C GLU A 100 -22.89 2.71 -10.89
N THR A 101 -22.53 3.84 -11.50
CA THR A 101 -22.79 4.15 -12.91
C THR A 101 -21.92 3.29 -13.84
N VAL A 102 -20.70 3.01 -13.41
CA VAL A 102 -19.76 2.12 -14.09
C VAL A 102 -19.71 0.78 -13.35
N LYS A 103 -20.21 -0.26 -14.01
CA LYS A 103 -20.32 -1.62 -13.43
C LYS A 103 -18.98 -2.32 -13.18
N ASP A 104 -17.96 -1.97 -13.98
CA ASP A 104 -16.65 -2.64 -13.95
C ASP A 104 -15.51 -1.62 -14.11
N ILE A 105 -14.86 -1.29 -12.99
CA ILE A 105 -13.60 -0.53 -12.92
C ILE A 105 -12.40 -1.48 -12.74
N PRO A 106 -11.23 -1.18 -13.35
CA PRO A 106 -10.02 -1.94 -13.10
C PRO A 106 -9.60 -1.90 -11.63
N TYR A 107 -8.98 -2.98 -11.14
CA TYR A 107 -8.54 -3.05 -9.75
C TYR A 107 -7.37 -2.08 -9.45
N HIS A 108 -6.41 -1.97 -10.36
CA HIS A 108 -5.40 -0.91 -10.28
C HIS A 108 -5.69 0.20 -11.28
N TYR A 109 -5.42 1.45 -10.88
CA TYR A 109 -5.64 2.63 -11.73
C TYR A 109 -4.79 2.65 -13.01
N PHE A 110 -3.70 1.87 -13.06
CA PHE A 110 -2.81 1.76 -14.22
C PHE A 110 -3.08 0.50 -15.07
N ASP A 111 -4.04 -0.34 -14.68
CA ASP A 111 -4.34 -1.56 -15.44
C ASP A 111 -5.04 -1.21 -16.76
N LYS A 112 -4.53 -1.78 -17.85
CA LYS A 112 -5.09 -1.58 -19.20
C LYS A 112 -6.34 -2.43 -19.45
N ALA A 113 -6.53 -3.52 -18.71
CA ALA A 113 -7.65 -4.43 -18.83
C ALA A 113 -8.41 -4.52 -17.50
N LYS A 114 -9.74 -4.67 -17.57
CA LYS A 114 -10.63 -4.67 -16.41
C LYS A 114 -10.48 -5.89 -15.48
N TYR A 115 -9.71 -6.89 -15.89
CA TYR A 115 -9.58 -8.18 -15.21
C TYR A 115 -8.13 -8.46 -14.82
N SER A 116 -7.83 -8.18 -13.56
CA SER A 116 -6.53 -8.50 -12.95
C SER A 116 -6.64 -8.67 -11.42
N PHE A 117 -7.85 -8.88 -10.89
CA PHE A 117 -8.02 -9.24 -9.48
C PHE A 117 -8.83 -10.51 -9.34
N ASP A 118 -8.14 -11.59 -9.04
CA ASP A 118 -8.76 -12.81 -8.57
C ASP A 118 -9.17 -12.62 -7.10
N LYS A 119 -10.43 -12.21 -6.90
CA LYS A 119 -11.03 -12.04 -5.56
C LYS A 119 -10.90 -13.28 -4.68
N ASN A 120 -10.72 -14.48 -5.26
CA ASN A 120 -10.66 -15.74 -4.50
C ASN A 120 -9.26 -16.07 -3.98
N HIS A 121 -8.21 -15.35 -4.37
CA HIS A 121 -6.82 -15.62 -3.95
C HIS A 121 -6.15 -14.47 -3.19
N SER A 122 -6.91 -13.45 -2.77
CA SER A 122 -6.35 -12.39 -1.94
C SER A 122 -5.95 -12.93 -0.57
N ILE A 123 -4.68 -12.80 -0.21
CA ILE A 123 -4.17 -13.07 1.15
C ILE A 123 -4.58 -11.98 2.16
N HIS A 124 -5.22 -10.91 1.67
CA HIS A 124 -5.66 -9.75 2.43
C HIS A 124 -7.19 -9.72 2.54
N ASP A 125 -7.69 -9.31 3.70
CA ASP A 125 -9.11 -9.03 3.91
C ASP A 125 -9.40 -7.55 3.61
N MET A 126 -9.39 -7.21 2.32
CA MET A 126 -9.50 -5.82 1.84
C MET A 126 -10.82 -5.16 2.24
N HIS A 127 -11.91 -5.92 2.33
CA HIS A 127 -13.21 -5.40 2.76
C HIS A 127 -13.20 -5.05 4.25
N TYR A 128 -12.62 -5.92 5.11
CA TYR A 128 -12.45 -5.61 6.52
C TYR A 128 -11.58 -4.36 6.70
N GLU A 129 -10.43 -4.28 6.05
CA GLU A 129 -9.52 -3.12 6.15
C GLU A 129 -10.23 -1.83 5.73
N PHE A 130 -10.94 -1.84 4.60
CA PHE A 130 -11.69 -0.68 4.15
C PHE A 130 -12.82 -0.30 5.11
N SER A 131 -13.52 -1.26 5.72
CA SER A 131 -14.55 -0.96 6.72
C SER A 131 -13.98 -0.23 7.95
N VAL A 132 -12.77 -0.59 8.39
CA VAL A 132 -12.07 0.11 9.46
C VAL A 132 -11.68 1.52 9.01
N LEU A 133 -11.18 1.69 7.79
CA LEU A 133 -10.87 3.01 7.25
C LEU A 133 -12.10 3.91 7.21
N VAL A 134 -13.25 3.39 6.80
CA VAL A 134 -14.53 4.12 6.81
C VAL A 134 -14.92 4.52 8.22
N GLN A 135 -14.77 3.63 9.22
CA GLN A 135 -15.02 4.00 10.62
C GLN A 135 -14.11 5.14 11.08
N LEU A 136 -12.81 5.06 10.78
CA LEU A 136 -11.85 6.13 11.10
C LEU A 136 -12.18 7.45 10.38
N HIS A 137 -12.71 7.36 9.15
CA HIS A 137 -13.20 8.51 8.41
C HIS A 137 -14.38 9.19 9.11
N LEU A 138 -15.38 8.41 9.49
CA LEU A 138 -16.58 8.90 10.18
C LEU A 138 -16.25 9.49 11.57
N LEU A 139 -15.19 8.99 12.23
CA LEU A 139 -14.68 9.52 13.49
C LEU A 139 -13.79 10.77 13.33
N GLY A 140 -13.50 11.20 12.10
CA GLY A 140 -12.64 12.35 11.83
C GLY A 140 -11.15 12.12 12.08
N VAL A 141 -10.71 10.85 12.20
CA VAL A 141 -9.28 10.49 12.37
C VAL A 141 -8.51 10.64 11.05
N LEU A 142 -9.17 10.37 9.92
CA LEU A 142 -8.62 10.50 8.58
C LEU A 142 -9.71 10.91 7.59
N LYS A 143 -9.34 11.32 6.38
CA LYS A 143 -10.28 11.61 5.30
C LYS A 143 -10.07 10.66 4.13
N ILE A 144 -11.10 9.92 3.73
CA ILE A 144 -11.05 9.12 2.51
C ILE A 144 -11.65 9.96 1.39
N HIS A 145 -10.96 10.02 0.26
CA HIS A 145 -11.45 10.62 -0.98
C HIS A 145 -11.83 9.51 -1.93
N VAL A 146 -13.14 9.37 -2.14
CA VAL A 146 -13.75 8.47 -3.13
C VAL A 146 -14.43 9.34 -4.18
N GLY A 147 -14.12 9.10 -5.46
CA GLY A 147 -14.64 9.89 -6.59
C GLY A 147 -13.69 10.99 -7.11
N GLY A 148 -14.22 11.83 -8.00
CA GLY A 148 -13.48 12.93 -8.61
C GLY A 148 -13.12 14.04 -7.62
N CYS A 149 -11.91 14.60 -7.75
CA CYS A 149 -11.53 15.79 -7.00
C CYS A 149 -12.08 17.03 -7.69
N ASN A 150 -12.68 17.95 -6.93
CA ASN A 150 -13.00 19.28 -7.42
C ASN A 150 -11.76 20.16 -7.31
N HIS A 151 -11.52 20.98 -8.34
CA HIS A 151 -10.49 22.02 -8.34
C HIS A 151 -10.92 23.26 -7.56
#